data_AF-A0A662US40-F1
#
_entry.id   AF-A0A662US40-F1
#
_cell.length_a   1.000
_cell.length_b   1.000
_cell.length_c   1.000
_cell.angle_alpha   90.00
_cell.angle_beta   90.00
_cell.angle_gamma   90.00
#
_symmetry.space_group_name_H-M   'P 1'
#
loop_
_entity.id
_entity.type
_entity.pdbx_description
1 polymer ?
#
loop_
_entity_poly.entity_id
_entity_poly.type
_entity_poly.pdbx_seq_one_letter_code
_entity_poly.pdbx_strand_id
1 'polypeptide(L)'
;MKLGFLVNPIAGMGGSVGLKGTDGELYFLALQRGATPVAPKRARRFLKKLSELGFNSTIVAANNVMGCNYLNSFKGSLRYYCVDIPLSNITSREDTIQVAKIFMREGVDIIAFVGGDGTARDIYDAVNSEVPLIGVPA
;
A
#
# COMPACT_ATOMS: atom_id res chain seq x y z
N MET A 1 1.53 11.17 -16.50
CA MET A 1 1.82 9.97 -15.70
C MET A 1 0.84 9.89 -14.54
N LYS A 2 0.33 8.69 -14.24
CA LYS A 2 -0.48 8.31 -13.08
C LYS A 2 0.30 7.31 -12.23
N LEU A 3 0.52 7.64 -10.96
CA LEU A 3 1.13 6.76 -9.97
C LEU A 3 0.03 6.06 -9.16
N GLY A 4 -0.09 4.74 -9.25
CA GLY A 4 -0.87 3.94 -8.32
C GLY A 4 -0.17 3.89 -6.96
N PHE A 5 -0.88 4.19 -5.87
CA PHE A 5 -0.32 4.16 -4.51
C PHE A 5 -1.14 3.27 -3.57
N LEU A 6 -0.50 2.21 -3.07
CA LEU A 6 -1.09 1.19 -2.20
C LEU A 6 -0.24 0.95 -0.95
N VAL A 7 -0.89 0.73 0.17
CA VAL A 7 -0.29 0.38 1.45
C VAL A 7 -0.99 -0.86 1.94
N ASN A 8 -0.23 -1.91 2.22
CA ASN A 8 -0.71 -3.00 3.07
C ASN A 8 -0.50 -2.57 4.54
N PRO A 9 -1.54 -2.13 5.27
CA PRO A 9 -1.36 -1.50 6.57
C PRO A 9 -0.84 -2.47 7.63
N ILE A 10 -0.98 -3.78 7.44
CA ILE A 10 -0.53 -4.81 8.40
C ILE A 10 0.86 -5.38 8.05
N ALA A 11 1.51 -4.88 7.00
CA ALA A 11 2.83 -5.35 6.60
C ALA A 11 3.94 -4.92 7.58
N GLY A 12 4.97 -5.76 7.66
CA GLY A 12 6.13 -5.56 8.54
C GLY A 12 5.93 -6.07 9.97
N MET A 13 4.71 -6.47 10.35
CA MET A 13 4.41 -6.96 11.69
C MET A 13 5.06 -8.33 11.96
N GLY A 14 4.94 -9.29 11.05
CA GLY A 14 5.38 -10.67 11.28
C GLY A 14 6.89 -10.78 11.56
N GLY A 15 7.70 -10.10 10.76
CA GLY A 15 9.16 -10.12 10.90
C GLY A 15 9.65 -9.62 12.26
N SER A 16 8.99 -8.59 12.83
CA SER A 16 9.36 -8.03 14.14
C SER A 16 9.21 -9.00 15.32
N VAL A 17 8.44 -10.07 15.13
CA VAL A 17 8.14 -11.08 16.17
C VAL A 17 8.50 -12.50 15.71
N GLY A 18 9.36 -12.63 14.69
CA GLY A 18 9.86 -13.93 14.21
C GLY A 18 8.83 -14.79 13.46
N LEU A 19 7.76 -14.18 12.93
CA LEU A 19 6.75 -14.84 12.10
C LEU A 19 7.05 -14.65 10.61
N LYS A 20 6.72 -15.66 9.79
CA LYS A 20 6.80 -15.58 8.32
C LYS A 20 5.59 -14.83 7.72
N GLY A 21 5.33 -13.61 8.20
CA GLY A 21 4.22 -12.76 7.74
C GLY A 21 3.08 -12.58 8.76
N THR A 22 1.97 -12.01 8.29
CA THR A 22 0.77 -11.69 9.09
C THR A 22 -0.54 -12.07 8.41
N ASP A 23 -0.51 -13.09 7.55
CA ASP A 23 -1.74 -13.57 6.89
C ASP A 23 -2.56 -14.45 7.83
N GLY A 24 -3.89 -14.31 7.80
CA GLY A 24 -4.82 -15.12 8.59
C GLY A 24 -4.57 -15.01 10.11
N GLU A 25 -4.49 -16.16 10.79
CA GLU A 25 -4.28 -16.22 12.25
C GLU A 25 -2.94 -15.61 12.71
N LEU A 26 -1.94 -15.55 11.82
CA LEU A 26 -0.64 -14.95 12.12
C LEU A 26 -0.74 -13.47 12.45
N TYR A 27 -1.76 -12.77 11.92
CA TYR A 27 -2.04 -11.38 12.27
C TYR A 27 -2.29 -11.24 13.79
N PHE A 28 -3.20 -12.04 14.33
CA PHE A 28 -3.57 -11.99 15.75
C PHE A 28 -2.42 -12.44 16.64
N LEU A 29 -1.67 -13.48 16.22
CA LEU A 29 -0.48 -13.92 16.93
C LEU A 29 0.62 -12.84 16.94
N ALA A 30 0.78 -12.07 15.86
CA ALA A 30 1.74 -10.97 15.83
C ALA A 30 1.36 -9.87 16.81
N LEU A 31 0.08 -9.50 16.88
CA LEU A 31 -0.44 -8.54 17.87
C LEU A 31 -0.22 -9.03 19.30
N GLN A 32 -0.52 -10.30 19.59
CA GLN A 32 -0.28 -10.90 20.91
C GLN A 32 1.20 -10.85 21.32
N ARG A 33 2.12 -10.92 20.35
CA ARG A 33 3.56 -10.80 20.58
C ARG A 33 4.06 -9.35 20.59
N GLY A 34 3.15 -8.36 20.60
CA GLY A 34 3.50 -6.95 20.68
C GLY A 34 3.94 -6.31 19.36
N ALA A 35 3.70 -6.97 18.21
CA ALA A 35 4.00 -6.37 16.91
C ALA A 35 3.14 -5.12 16.68
N THR A 36 3.74 -4.09 16.08
CA THR A 36 3.02 -2.89 15.65
C THR A 36 3.18 -2.68 14.14
N PRO A 37 2.15 -2.14 13.46
CA PRO A 37 2.23 -1.83 12.03
C PRO A 37 3.39 -0.90 11.66
N VAL A 38 4.25 -1.32 10.71
CA VAL A 38 5.40 -0.51 10.25
C VAL A 38 5.08 0.27 8.97
N ALA A 39 4.31 -0.34 8.07
CA ALA A 39 3.93 0.24 6.77
C ALA A 39 3.33 1.66 6.87
N PRO A 40 2.44 2.00 7.82
CA PRO A 40 1.89 3.36 7.95
C PRO A 40 2.95 4.46 8.13
N LYS A 41 4.06 4.17 8.82
CA LYS A 41 5.15 5.12 9.03
C LYS A 41 5.99 5.26 7.75
N ARG A 42 6.25 4.14 7.06
CA ARG A 42 6.98 4.11 5.78
C ARG A 42 6.23 4.85 4.68
N ALA A 43 4.91 4.66 4.59
CA ALA A 43 4.03 5.35 3.66
C ALA A 43 4.13 6.88 3.79
N ARG A 44 3.99 7.40 5.01
CA ARG A 44 4.13 8.85 5.27
C ARG A 44 5.52 9.36 4.92
N ARG A 45 6.57 8.60 5.21
CA ARG A 45 7.95 8.99 4.87
C ARG A 45 8.16 9.05 3.35
N PHE A 46 7.65 8.07 2.62
CA PHE A 46 7.68 8.04 1.15
C PHE A 46 6.97 9.26 0.57
N LEU A 47 5.71 9.50 0.95
CA LEU A 47 4.92 10.63 0.47
C LEU A 47 5.54 11.98 0.81
N LYS A 48 6.14 12.12 2.01
CA LYS A 48 6.88 13.32 2.40
C LYS A 48 8.04 13.59 1.45
N LYS A 49 8.86 12.58 1.15
CA LYS A 49 9.96 12.72 0.19
C LYS A 49 9.47 13.00 -1.22
N LEU A 50 8.40 12.34 -1.65
CA LEU A 50 7.78 12.58 -2.95
C LEU A 50 7.31 14.04 -3.09
N SER A 51 6.70 14.59 -2.03
CA SER A 51 6.29 15.99 -1.95
C SER A 51 7.48 16.96 -1.94
N GLU A 52 8.54 16.69 -1.17
CA GLU A 52 9.76 17.51 -1.12
C GLU A 52 10.47 17.58 -2.47
N LEU A 53 10.38 16.52 -3.28
CA LEU A 53 10.93 16.46 -4.63
C LEU A 53 10.06 17.18 -5.68
N GLY A 54 8.92 17.75 -5.29
CA GLY A 54 8.03 18.47 -6.21
C GLY A 54 7.30 17.55 -7.20
N PHE A 55 7.00 16.31 -6.80
CA PHE A 55 6.26 15.39 -7.65
C PHE A 55 4.91 15.97 -8.07
N ASN A 56 4.77 16.24 -9.37
CA ASN A 56 3.63 16.96 -9.91
C ASN A 56 2.63 16.05 -10.63
N SER A 57 2.88 14.75 -10.78
CA SER A 57 1.96 13.83 -11.46
C SER A 57 0.79 13.40 -10.55
N THR A 58 -0.25 12.81 -11.15
CA THR A 58 -1.44 12.41 -10.39
C THR A 58 -1.21 11.08 -9.67
N ILE A 59 -1.56 11.02 -8.39
CA ILE A 59 -1.55 9.80 -7.59
C ILE A 59 -2.97 9.23 -7.54
N VAL A 60 -3.13 7.99 -7.97
CA VAL A 60 -4.35 7.21 -7.82
C VAL A 60 -4.16 6.33 -6.59
N ALA A 61 -4.88 6.61 -5.52
CA ALA A 61 -4.67 5.93 -4.26
C ALA A 61 -5.85 5.08 -3.85
N ALA A 62 -5.55 3.94 -3.24
CA ALA A 62 -6.54 3.13 -2.55
C ALA A 62 -7.23 3.95 -1.45
N ASN A 63 -8.56 3.91 -1.37
CA ASN A 63 -9.28 4.63 -0.31
C ASN A 63 -8.89 4.13 1.11
N ASN A 64 -9.18 4.94 2.13
CA ASN A 64 -8.99 4.63 3.55
C ASN A 64 -7.53 4.27 3.92
N VAL A 65 -7.37 3.26 4.80
CA VAL A 65 -6.10 2.86 5.43
C VAL A 65 -5.10 2.23 4.45
N MET A 66 -5.54 1.89 3.24
CA MET A 66 -4.68 1.33 2.19
C MET A 66 -4.04 2.40 1.30
N GLY A 67 -4.31 3.69 1.50
CA GLY A 67 -3.63 4.74 0.72
C GLY A 67 -4.01 6.16 1.10
N CYS A 68 -5.28 6.53 0.88
CA CYS A 68 -5.75 7.91 0.95
C CYS A 68 -5.60 8.56 2.33
N ASN A 69 -5.71 7.78 3.41
CA ASN A 69 -5.51 8.31 4.76
C ASN A 69 -4.11 8.94 4.94
N TYR A 70 -3.10 8.47 4.19
CA TYR A 70 -1.74 9.01 4.25
C TYR A 70 -1.54 10.25 3.38
N LEU A 71 -2.34 10.43 2.32
CA LEU A 71 -2.27 11.56 1.39
C LEU A 71 -2.96 12.82 1.91
N ASN A 72 -3.88 12.69 2.87
CA ASN A 72 -4.60 13.81 3.48
C ASN A 72 -3.67 14.90 4.01
N SER A 73 -2.53 14.54 4.61
CA SER A 73 -1.54 15.49 5.14
C SER A 73 -0.72 16.22 4.06
N PHE A 74 -0.89 15.86 2.79
CA PHE A 74 -0.16 16.43 1.65
C PHE A 74 -1.08 17.12 0.64
N LYS A 75 -2.33 17.42 1.03
CA LYS A 75 -3.25 18.23 0.21
C LYS A 75 -2.61 19.57 -0.15
N GLY A 76 -2.65 19.92 -1.42
CA GLY A 76 -2.03 21.14 -1.96
C GLY A 76 -0.57 20.97 -2.40
N SER A 77 0.13 19.92 -1.94
CA SER A 77 1.51 19.61 -2.38
C SER A 77 1.57 18.42 -3.32
N LEU A 78 0.62 17.47 -3.22
CA LEU A 78 0.49 16.34 -4.13
C LEU A 78 -0.90 16.35 -4.79
N ARG A 79 -0.96 16.04 -6.09
CA ARG A 79 -2.21 15.85 -6.83
C ARG A 79 -2.66 14.41 -6.71
N TYR A 80 -3.83 14.14 -6.14
CA TYR A 80 -4.33 12.78 -5.98
C TYR A 80 -5.85 12.69 -5.98
N TYR A 81 -6.35 11.49 -6.25
CA TYR A 81 -7.74 11.10 -5.96
C TYR A 81 -7.79 9.66 -5.43
N CYS A 82 -8.90 9.33 -4.78
CA CYS A 82 -9.13 8.06 -4.13
C CYS A 82 -10.05 7.19 -4.96
N VAL A 83 -9.68 5.92 -5.14
CA VAL A 83 -10.56 4.92 -5.73
C VAL A 83 -11.21 4.09 -4.64
N ASP A 84 -12.51 3.90 -4.73
CA ASP A 84 -13.25 3.09 -3.77
C ASP A 84 -12.86 1.63 -3.87
N ILE A 85 -12.74 1.02 -2.69
CA ILE A 85 -12.41 -0.39 -2.54
C ILE A 85 -13.41 -0.92 -1.53
N PRO A 86 -14.10 -2.04 -1.81
CA PRO A 86 -14.88 -2.72 -0.80
C PRO A 86 -13.90 -3.24 0.28
N LEU A 87 -13.89 -2.60 1.44
CA LEU A 87 -12.99 -2.96 2.54
C LEU A 87 -13.79 -3.58 3.69
N SER A 88 -13.26 -4.69 4.22
CA SER A 88 -13.59 -5.17 5.56
C SER A 88 -12.82 -4.39 6.64
N ASN A 89 -13.23 -4.55 7.91
CA ASN A 89 -12.55 -3.92 9.05
C ASN A 89 -11.06 -4.30 9.18
N ILE A 90 -10.68 -5.48 8.69
CA ILE A 90 -9.30 -5.96 8.58
C ILE A 90 -8.99 -6.13 7.10
N THR A 91 -7.86 -5.59 6.65
CA THR A 91 -7.41 -5.73 5.25
C THR A 91 -6.79 -7.09 5.02
N SER A 92 -7.01 -7.63 3.82
CA SER A 92 -6.59 -8.95 3.38
C SER A 92 -5.69 -8.88 2.14
N ARG A 93 -5.17 -10.04 1.73
CA ARG A 93 -4.46 -10.17 0.45
C ARG A 93 -5.40 -9.94 -0.73
N GLU A 94 -6.67 -10.34 -0.60
CA GLU A 94 -7.70 -10.15 -1.61
C GLU A 94 -7.94 -8.66 -1.85
N ASP A 95 -7.96 -7.85 -0.79
CA ASP A 95 -8.07 -6.39 -0.92
C ASP A 95 -6.90 -5.82 -1.72
N THR A 96 -5.66 -6.26 -1.44
CA THR A 96 -4.45 -5.85 -2.16
C THR A 96 -4.56 -6.16 -3.66
N ILE A 97 -4.99 -7.37 -4.01
CA ILE A 97 -5.21 -7.81 -5.40
C ILE A 97 -6.30 -6.96 -6.07
N GLN A 98 -7.40 -6.66 -5.37
CA GLN A 98 -8.49 -5.86 -5.91
C GLN A 98 -8.05 -4.41 -6.19
N VAL A 99 -7.27 -3.80 -5.29
CA VAL A 99 -6.68 -2.48 -5.54
C VAL A 99 -5.82 -2.51 -6.79
N ALA A 100 -4.94 -3.49 -6.92
CA ALA A 100 -4.07 -3.61 -8.08
C ALA A 100 -4.89 -3.71 -9.39
N LYS A 101 -5.98 -4.49 -9.41
CA LYS A 101 -6.90 -4.57 -10.55
C LYS A 101 -7.64 -3.25 -10.82
N ILE A 102 -8.00 -2.49 -9.80
CA ILE A 102 -8.58 -1.15 -9.97
C ILE A 102 -7.56 -0.22 -10.61
N PHE A 103 -6.31 -0.23 -10.15
CA PHE A 103 -5.25 0.57 -10.74
C PHE A 103 -5.01 0.27 -12.22
N MET A 104 -5.10 -1.00 -12.63
CA MET A 104 -5.07 -1.38 -14.04
C MET A 104 -6.21 -0.75 -14.82
N ARG A 105 -7.45 -0.78 -14.29
CA ARG A 105 -8.62 -0.14 -14.93
C ARG A 105 -8.51 1.38 -15.01
N GLU A 106 -7.86 2.00 -14.02
CA GLU A 106 -7.57 3.44 -14.01
C GLU A 106 -6.43 3.85 -14.96
N GLY A 107 -5.73 2.88 -15.54
CA GLY A 107 -4.59 3.10 -16.43
C GLY A 107 -3.44 3.81 -15.72
N VAL A 108 -3.04 3.30 -14.55
CA VAL A 108 -1.81 3.80 -13.90
C VAL A 108 -0.57 3.36 -14.67
N ASP A 109 0.44 4.22 -14.72
CA ASP A 109 1.69 3.95 -15.46
C ASP A 109 2.73 3.22 -14.60
N ILE A 110 2.59 3.30 -13.27
CA ILE A 110 3.50 2.71 -12.29
C ILE A 110 2.76 2.54 -10.97
N ILE A 111 3.07 1.48 -10.21
CA ILE A 111 2.51 1.25 -8.88
C ILE A 111 3.62 1.34 -7.84
N ALA A 112 3.49 2.27 -6.90
CA ALA A 112 4.27 2.27 -5.66
C ALA A 112 3.46 1.60 -4.55
N PHE A 113 4.01 0.56 -3.94
CA PHE A 113 3.37 -0.12 -2.82
C PHE A 113 4.23 -0.10 -1.56
N VAL A 114 3.58 -0.02 -0.40
CA VAL A 114 4.23 -0.14 0.91
C VAL A 114 3.82 -1.47 1.52
N GLY A 115 4.77 -2.40 1.60
CA GLY A 115 4.49 -3.78 1.99
C GLY A 115 5.75 -4.64 2.09
N GLY A 116 5.54 -5.93 2.33
CA GLY A 116 6.61 -6.95 2.26
C GLY A 116 6.52 -7.81 0.99
N ASP A 117 7.29 -8.89 0.93
CA ASP A 117 7.36 -9.77 -0.25
C ASP A 117 6.01 -10.38 -0.62
N GLY A 118 5.17 -10.72 0.36
CA GLY A 118 3.81 -11.21 0.12
C GLY A 118 2.97 -10.18 -0.65
N THR A 119 3.03 -8.91 -0.24
CA THR A 119 2.35 -7.81 -0.94
C THR A 119 2.90 -7.61 -2.34
N ALA A 120 4.22 -7.73 -2.53
CA ALA A 120 4.83 -7.66 -3.85
C ALA A 120 4.30 -8.76 -4.78
N ARG A 121 4.22 -10.00 -4.28
CA ARG A 121 3.67 -11.16 -4.99
C ARG A 121 2.19 -10.94 -5.33
N ASP A 122 1.37 -10.53 -4.37
CA ASP A 122 -0.07 -10.32 -4.58
C ASP A 122 -0.34 -9.28 -5.68
N ILE A 123 0.42 -8.17 -5.68
CA ILE A 123 0.29 -7.14 -6.71
C ILE A 123 0.78 -7.68 -8.06
N TYR A 124 1.92 -8.37 -8.09
CA TYR A 124 2.48 -8.95 -9.30
C TYR A 124 1.51 -9.92 -9.97
N ASP A 125 0.91 -10.83 -9.19
CA ASP A 125 -0.07 -11.80 -9.67
C ASP A 125 -1.33 -11.10 -10.22
N ALA A 126 -1.68 -9.92 -9.69
CA ALA A 126 -2.83 -9.14 -10.13
C ALA A 126 -2.61 -8.35 -11.42
N VAL A 127 -1.40 -7.82 -11.64
CA VAL A 127 -1.06 -6.96 -12.80
C VAL A 127 -0.31 -7.69 -13.91
N ASN A 128 0.14 -8.93 -13.66
CA ASN A 128 0.81 -9.81 -14.64
C ASN A 128 1.96 -9.14 -15.41
N SER A 129 2.80 -8.36 -14.72
CA SER A 129 3.93 -7.58 -15.28
C SER A 129 3.58 -6.46 -16.27
N GLU A 130 2.31 -6.09 -16.43
CA GLU A 130 1.89 -5.04 -17.37
C GLU A 130 2.31 -3.63 -16.91
N VAL A 131 2.47 -3.43 -15.59
CA VAL A 131 2.82 -2.14 -14.97
C VAL A 131 4.04 -2.31 -14.07
N PRO A 132 5.06 -1.42 -14.17
CA PRO A 132 6.21 -1.41 -13.26
C PRO A 132 5.80 -1.26 -11.80
N LEU A 133 6.52 -1.97 -10.91
CA LEU A 133 6.29 -1.95 -9.47
C LEU A 133 7.48 -1.32 -8.74
N ILE A 134 7.21 -0.39 -7.82
CA ILE A 134 8.17 0.16 -6.87
C ILE A 134 7.77 -0.29 -5.46
N GLY A 135 8.58 -1.13 -4.85
CA GLY A 135 8.40 -1.54 -3.46
C GLY A 135 9.01 -0.54 -2.48
N VAL A 136 8.22 -0.13 -1.49
CA VAL A 136 8.67 0.57 -0.28
C VAL A 136 8.64 -0.44 0.86
N PRO A 137 9.81 -0.96 1.31
CA PRO A 137 9.87 -2.01 2.32
C PRO A 137 9.21 -1.55 3.63
N ALA A 138 8.27 -2.37 4.12
CA ALA A 138 7.64 -2.19 5.43
C ALA A 138 8.67 -2.29 6.57
#